data_AF-A0A917HSX2-F1
#
_entry.id   AF-A0A917HSX2-F1
#
_cell.length_a   1.000
_cell.length_b   1.000
_cell.length_c   1.000
_cell.angle_alpha   90.00
_cell.angle_beta   90.00
_cell.angle_gamma   90.00
#
_symmetry.space_group_name_H-M   'P 1'
#
loop_
_entity.id
_entity.type
_entity.pdbx_description
1 polymer ?
#
loop_
_entity_poly.entity_id
_entity_poly.type
_entity_poly.pdbx_seq_one_letter_code
_entity_poly.pdbx_strand_id
1 'polypeptide(L)'
;MVSKAKHDTIQGERVKSVEELMIANFLYLNGIEYEYEKPYPHGAIMYRPDFYLKDYDIYLEHFGVDEAFWVSNPKLRKELD
;
A
#
# COMPACT_ATOMS: atom_id res chain seq x y z
N MET A 1 -27.47 -11.20 -7.18
CA MET A 1 -26.29 -11.52 -6.35
C MET A 1 -25.23 -10.49 -6.71
N VAL A 2 -24.95 -9.53 -5.84
CA VAL A 2 -23.78 -8.67 -6.04
C VAL A 2 -22.57 -9.53 -5.70
N SER A 3 -21.72 -9.84 -6.69
CA SER A 3 -20.46 -10.51 -6.41
C SER A 3 -19.68 -9.62 -5.45
N LYS A 4 -19.27 -10.19 -4.32
CA LYS A 4 -18.31 -9.55 -3.42
C LYS A 4 -17.12 -9.14 -4.30
N ALA A 5 -16.84 -7.85 -4.41
CA ALA A 5 -15.76 -7.35 -5.26
C ALA A 5 -14.49 -8.11 -4.86
N LYS A 6 -13.99 -8.95 -5.75
CA LYS A 6 -12.70 -9.58 -5.55
C LYS A 6 -11.68 -8.44 -5.68
N HIS A 7 -10.77 -8.29 -4.73
CA HIS A 7 -9.69 -7.29 -4.79
C HIS A 7 -8.64 -7.70 -5.85
N ASP A 8 -9.09 -8.03 -7.05
CA ASP A 8 -8.26 -8.39 -8.20
C ASP A 8 -7.94 -7.10 -8.95
N THR A 9 -6.65 -6.76 -9.06
CA THR A 9 -6.16 -5.59 -9.80
C THR A 9 -6.39 -5.77 -11.31
N ILE A 10 -6.21 -4.71 -12.10
CA ILE A 10 -6.24 -4.82 -13.58
C ILE A 10 -5.15 -5.79 -14.09
N GLN A 11 -4.02 -5.90 -13.38
CA GLN A 11 -2.94 -6.84 -13.70
C GLN A 11 -3.19 -8.25 -13.16
N GLY A 12 -4.30 -8.47 -12.43
CA GLY A 12 -4.73 -9.78 -11.94
C GLY A 12 -4.12 -10.19 -10.59
N GLU A 13 -3.48 -9.27 -9.87
CA GLU A 13 -2.97 -9.52 -8.52
C GLU A 13 -4.11 -9.45 -7.50
N ARG A 14 -4.05 -10.25 -6.44
CA ARG A 14 -4.98 -10.16 -5.31
C ARG A 14 -4.38 -9.31 -4.21
N VAL A 15 -4.97 -8.15 -3.95
CA VAL A 15 -4.51 -7.22 -2.88
C VAL A 15 -5.35 -7.34 -1.61
N LYS A 16 -4.84 -6.82 -0.48
CA LYS A 16 -5.43 -7.03 0.85
C LYS A 16 -6.55 -6.06 1.16
N SER A 17 -6.57 -4.89 0.53
CA SER A 17 -7.55 -3.82 0.79
C SER A 17 -8.13 -3.19 -0.48
N VAL A 18 -9.22 -2.44 -0.34
CA VAL A 18 -9.80 -1.67 -1.47
C VAL A 18 -8.89 -0.49 -1.81
N GLU A 19 -8.22 0.07 -0.82
CA GLU A 19 -7.27 1.17 -0.95
C GLU A 19 -6.03 0.74 -1.75
N GLU A 20 -5.44 -0.42 -1.42
CA GLU A 20 -4.38 -1.02 -2.24
C GLU A 20 -4.85 -1.32 -3.66
N LEU A 21 -6.10 -1.77 -3.85
CA LEU A 21 -6.66 -2.01 -5.18
C LEU A 21 -6.72 -0.71 -5.99
N MET A 22 -7.13 0.39 -5.36
CA MET A 22 -7.15 1.71 -5.97
C MET A 22 -5.75 2.20 -6.33
N ILE A 23 -4.77 2.02 -5.44
CA ILE A 23 -3.36 2.39 -5.69
C ILE A 23 -2.79 1.56 -6.85
N ALA A 24 -2.92 0.24 -6.80
CA ALA A 24 -2.45 -0.66 -7.84
C ALA A 24 -3.01 -0.30 -9.23
N ASN A 25 -4.32 -0.08 -9.30
CA ASN A 25 -4.98 0.31 -10.55
C ASN A 25 -4.57 1.71 -11.00
N PHE A 26 -4.35 2.66 -10.09
CA PHE A 26 -3.83 3.98 -10.42
C PHE A 26 -2.43 3.89 -11.03
N LEU A 27 -1.51 3.15 -10.41
CA LEU A 27 -0.15 2.98 -10.91
C LEU A 27 -0.17 2.36 -12.31
N TYR A 28 -0.95 1.29 -12.50
CA TYR A 28 -1.13 0.63 -13.79
C TYR A 28 -1.67 1.58 -14.88
N LEU A 29 -2.77 2.29 -14.59
CA LEU A 29 -3.41 3.19 -15.55
C LEU A 29 -2.52 4.38 -15.96
N ASN A 30 -1.57 4.76 -15.10
CA ASN A 30 -0.60 5.82 -15.39
C ASN A 30 0.73 5.29 -15.96
N GLY A 31 0.81 3.99 -16.28
CA GLY A 31 2.02 3.39 -16.85
C GLY A 31 3.21 3.35 -15.90
N ILE A 32 2.97 3.38 -14.59
CA ILE A 32 4.00 3.25 -13.56
C ILE A 32 4.20 1.77 -13.28
N GLU A 33 5.36 1.23 -13.65
CA GLU A 33 5.68 -0.16 -13.37
C GLU A 33 5.88 -0.39 -11.86
N TYR A 34 5.15 -1.36 -11.29
CA TYR A 34 5.29 -1.73 -9.89
C TYR A 34 5.38 -3.25 -9.67
N GLU A 35 5.92 -3.64 -8.53
CA GLU A 35 5.85 -4.99 -7.97
C GLU A 35 5.06 -4.94 -6.64
N TYR A 36 4.05 -5.79 -6.48
CA TYR A 36 3.28 -5.91 -5.25
C TYR A 36 4.02 -6.75 -4.19
N GLU A 37 4.11 -6.26 -2.95
CA GLU A 37 4.76 -6.91 -1.79
C GLU A 37 6.22 -7.37 -2.03
N LYS A 38 6.99 -6.59 -2.79
CA LYS A 38 8.42 -6.86 -3.01
C LYS A 38 9.17 -6.83 -1.68
N PRO A 39 10.00 -7.86 -1.37
CA PRO A 39 10.85 -7.83 -0.19
C PRO A 39 11.73 -6.57 -0.15
N TYR A 40 11.75 -5.90 0.99
CA TYR A 40 12.70 -4.83 1.24
C TYR A 40 14.09 -5.43 1.50
N PRO A 41 15.13 -5.04 0.73
CA PRO A 41 16.43 -5.72 0.76
C PRO A 41 17.29 -5.36 1.96
N HIS A 42 16.88 -4.35 2.74
CA HIS A 42 17.67 -3.83 3.86
C HIS A 42 17.01 -4.14 5.20
N GLY A 43 17.83 -4.41 6.21
CA GLY A 43 17.39 -4.63 7.58
C GLY A 43 17.32 -6.09 7.99
N ALA A 44 17.20 -6.31 9.29
CA ALA A 44 17.17 -7.66 9.89
C ALA A 44 15.77 -8.29 9.87
N ILE A 45 14.73 -7.50 9.58
CA ILE A 45 13.33 -7.93 9.60
C ILE A 45 12.87 -8.13 8.16
N MET A 46 12.18 -9.24 7.91
CA MET A 46 11.52 -9.48 6.62
C MET A 46 10.32 -8.54 6.49
N TYR A 47 10.55 -7.38 5.89
CA TYR A 47 9.54 -6.37 5.61
C TYR A 47 9.19 -6.37 4.12
N ARG A 48 7.90 -6.22 3.80
CA ARG A 48 7.35 -6.23 2.44
C ARG A 48 6.40 -5.05 2.31
N PRO A 49 6.88 -3.88 1.89
CA PRO A 49 6.01 -2.75 1.58
C PRO A 49 4.99 -3.12 0.51
N ASP A 50 3.83 -2.47 0.51
CA ASP A 50 2.73 -2.80 -0.41
C ASP A 50 3.17 -2.74 -1.88
N PHE A 51 3.92 -1.71 -2.28
CA PHE A 51 4.35 -1.50 -3.67
C PHE A 51 5.83 -1.15 -3.78
N TYR A 52 6.49 -1.66 -4.81
CA TYR A 52 7.81 -1.21 -5.25
C TYR A 52 7.72 -0.64 -6.66
N LEU A 53 8.11 0.62 -6.86
CA LEU A 53 8.05 1.32 -8.14
C LEU A 53 9.39 1.13 -8.87
N LYS A 54 9.37 0.33 -9.95
CA LYS A 54 10.59 -0.22 -10.57
C LYS A 54 11.53 0.83 -11.14
N ASP A 55 10.98 1.82 -11.82
CA ASP A 55 11.78 2.85 -12.53
C ASP A 55 12.43 3.85 -11.58
N TYR A 56 11.95 3.92 -10.33
CA TYR A 56 12.34 4.95 -9.37
C TYR A 56 13.12 4.38 -8.18
N ASP A 57 13.20 3.05 -8.03
CA ASP A 57 13.76 2.39 -6.85
C ASP A 57 13.11 2.89 -5.54
N ILE A 58 11.79 3.02 -5.55
CA ILE A 58 10.99 3.52 -4.42
C ILE A 58 10.09 2.40 -3.89
N TYR A 59 10.09 2.24 -2.57
CA TYR A 59 9.09 1.45 -1.85
C TYR A 59 7.99 2.37 -1.32
N LEU A 60 6.73 1.99 -1.54
CA LEU A 60 5.53 2.71 -1.16
C LEU A 60 4.69 1.81 -0.24
N GLU A 61 4.36 2.34 0.94
CA GLU A 61 3.53 1.68 1.95
C GLU A 61 2.26 2.49 2.20
N HIS A 62 1.10 1.83 2.20
CA HIS A 62 -0.18 2.45 2.50
C HIS A 62 -0.56 2.21 3.98
N PHE A 63 -0.54 3.28 4.77
CA PHE A 63 -1.00 3.24 6.15
C PHE A 63 -2.46 3.69 6.24
N GLY A 64 -3.36 2.78 6.62
CA GLY A 64 -4.70 3.15 7.06
C GLY A 64 -4.62 3.97 8.35
N VAL A 65 -5.13 5.20 8.33
CA VAL A 65 -5.27 6.02 9.54
C VAL A 65 -6.63 5.76 10.17
N ASP A 66 -6.67 5.09 11.31
CA ASP A 66 -7.85 5.04 12.18
C ASP A 66 -7.60 5.84 13.47
N GLU A 67 -8.64 6.02 14.27
CA GLU A 67 -8.54 6.75 15.56
C GLU A 67 -7.50 6.11 16.49
N ALA A 68 -7.30 4.79 16.41
CA ALA A 68 -6.29 4.08 17.18
C ALA A 68 -4.85 4.38 16.68
N PHE A 69 -4.65 4.56 15.37
CA PHE A 69 -3.38 5.01 14.79
C PHE A 69 -3.01 6.41 15.31
N TRP A 70 -3.99 7.34 15.37
CA TRP A 70 -3.77 8.67 15.93
C TRP A 70 -3.43 8.65 17.43
N VAL A 71 -4.09 7.78 18.21
CA VAL A 71 -3.84 7.64 19.65
C VAL A 71 -2.49 6.96 19.94
N SER A 72 -2.08 6.02 19.10
CA SER A 72 -0.84 5.24 19.28
C SER A 72 0.44 5.94 18.81
N ASN A 73 0.33 7.09 18.12
CA ASN A 73 1.47 7.82 17.59
C ASN A 73 1.68 9.19 18.30
N PRO A 74 2.44 9.24 19.41
CA PRO A 74 2.53 10.42 20.27
C PRO A 74 3.09 11.68 19.59
N LYS A 75 3.81 11.51 18.48
CA LYS A 75 4.40 12.63 17.71
C LYS A 75 3.36 13.40 16.90
N LEU A 76 2.31 12.73 16.41
CA LEU A 76 1.25 13.33 15.59
C LEU A 76 0.15 13.98 16.44
N ARG A 77 0.02 13.59 17.71
CA ARG A 77 -0.94 14.20 18.66
C ARG A 77 -0.69 15.68 18.95
N LYS A 78 0.55 16.17 18.79
CA LYS A 78 0.93 17.56 19.13
C LYS A 78 0.59 18.60 18.06
N GLU A 79 0.12 18.19 16.88
CA GLU A 79 -0.21 19.10 15.78
C GLU A 79 -1.72 19.43 15.71
N LEU A 80 -2.52 18.89 16.65
CA LEU A 80 -3.97 19.07 16.72
C LEU A 80 -4.44 19.94 17.91
N ASP A 81 -3.50 20.45 18.72
CA ASP A 81 -3.72 21.46 19.77
C ASP A 81 -3.19 22.83 19.31
#